data_AF-A0A3F2RKN5-F1
#
_entry.id   AF-A0A3F2RKN5-F1
#
_cell.length_a   1.000
_cell.length_b   1.000
_cell.length_c   1.000
_cell.angle_alpha   90.00
_cell.angle_beta   90.00
_cell.angle_gamma   90.00
#
_symmetry.space_group_name_H-M   'P 1'
#
loop_
_entity.id
_entity.type
_entity.pdbx_description
1 polymer ?
#
loop_
_entity_poly.entity_id
_entity_poly.type
_entity_poly.pdbx_seq_one_letter_code
_entity_poly.pdbx_strand_id
1 'polypeptide(L)'
;MDDRRAREESVAFATVKVELEKDPRLTLPLHEFYRMCHNAGAEEGVAIKWLRELQRRNLVVHFDRSKNPQLENAVILRPYSLESVLTLQNSLDSELYNIKHDRKVKERQLDELNSALKKLNTVEAEVRQAAFRLPNAQKWLGLTGLTTFYGTLMYCVWDVYSWDVMEPITYFIGFTAVLGNSFYHTITKKDPTYSNMWHKRFAERVEILSKQRKHDPAQIEELKARIADLENDITLLAQWEKVNVTNPAV
;
A
#
# COMPACT_ATOMS: atom_id res chain seq x y z
N MET A 1 41.22 -47.99 13.38
CA MET A 1 40.90 -46.75 14.12
C MET A 1 39.43 -46.38 13.93
N ASP A 2 38.90 -46.39 12.70
CA ASP A 2 37.49 -46.06 12.40
C ASP A 2 36.46 -46.97 13.09
N ASP A 3 36.74 -48.29 13.12
CA ASP A 3 35.79 -49.29 13.62
C ASP A 3 35.55 -49.20 15.15
N ARG A 4 36.46 -48.56 15.88
CA ARG A 4 36.35 -48.33 17.32
C ARG A 4 35.54 -47.08 17.63
N ARG A 5 35.72 -45.99 16.87
CA ARG A 5 34.90 -44.77 16.96
C ARG A 5 33.44 -45.04 16.61
N ALA A 6 33.17 -45.79 15.56
CA ALA A 6 31.81 -46.15 15.17
C ALA A 6 31.07 -46.97 16.25
N ARG A 7 31.79 -47.82 16.99
CA ARG A 7 31.23 -48.58 18.13
C ARG A 7 30.96 -47.67 19.32
N GLU A 8 31.89 -46.77 19.65
CA GLU A 8 31.72 -45.78 20.72
C GLU A 8 30.52 -44.86 20.43
N GLU A 9 30.36 -44.39 19.18
CA GLU A 9 29.20 -43.61 18.72
C GLU A 9 27.88 -44.39 18.77
N SER A 10 27.90 -45.69 18.43
CA SER A 10 26.70 -46.55 18.48
C SER A 10 26.23 -46.80 19.91
N VAL A 11 27.17 -46.95 20.85
CA VAL A 11 26.88 -47.10 22.28
C VAL A 11 26.33 -45.78 22.84
N ALA A 12 26.96 -44.65 22.51
CA ALA A 12 26.49 -43.33 22.93
C ALA A 12 25.09 -43.01 22.38
N PHE A 13 24.81 -43.37 21.12
CA PHE A 13 23.46 -43.25 20.53
C PHE A 13 22.43 -44.10 21.28
N ALA A 14 22.78 -45.33 21.66
CA ALA A 14 21.90 -46.20 22.44
C ALA A 14 21.63 -45.63 23.85
N THR A 15 22.64 -45.02 24.50
CA THR A 15 22.47 -44.34 25.78
C THR A 15 21.53 -43.15 25.68
N VAL A 16 21.72 -42.28 24.68
CA VAL A 16 20.83 -41.13 24.43
C VAL A 16 19.41 -41.59 24.13
N LYS A 17 19.24 -42.65 23.33
CA LYS A 17 17.93 -43.23 23.03
C LYS A 17 17.21 -43.72 24.29
N VAL A 18 17.91 -44.44 25.18
CA VAL A 18 17.32 -44.94 26.43
C VAL A 18 16.94 -43.79 27.36
N GLU A 19 17.75 -42.73 27.39
CA GLU A 19 17.45 -41.54 28.19
C GLU A 19 16.20 -40.81 27.67
N LEU A 20 16.05 -40.71 26.35
CA LEU A 20 14.86 -40.16 25.70
C LEU A 20 13.59 -41.00 25.93
N GLU A 21 13.72 -42.33 25.99
CA GLU A 21 12.60 -43.24 26.26
C GLU A 21 12.15 -43.22 27.74
N LYS A 22 13.07 -42.89 28.66
CA LYS A 22 12.77 -42.75 30.10
C LYS A 22 12.14 -41.41 30.45
N ASP A 23 12.35 -40.37 29.64
CA ASP A 23 11.87 -39.04 29.94
C ASP A 23 10.33 -38.97 29.82
N PRO A 24 9.60 -38.60 30.90
CA PRO A 24 8.14 -38.52 30.86
C PRO A 24 7.63 -37.33 30.03
N ARG A 25 8.48 -36.34 29.73
CA ARG A 25 8.10 -35.10 29.03
C ARG A 25 7.63 -35.37 27.60
N LEU A 26 6.68 -34.55 27.12
CA LEU A 26 6.20 -34.61 25.73
C LEU A 26 7.06 -33.81 24.75
N THR A 27 7.64 -32.70 25.23
CA THR A 27 8.48 -31.80 24.46
C THR A 27 9.77 -31.52 25.21
N LEU A 28 10.87 -31.51 24.48
CA LEU A 28 12.22 -31.24 24.96
C LEU A 28 12.79 -30.06 24.17
N PRO A 29 13.29 -28.99 24.80
CA PRO A 29 13.89 -27.91 24.05
C PRO A 29 15.21 -28.34 23.37
N LEU A 30 15.48 -27.80 22.18
CA LEU A 30 16.59 -28.19 21.30
C LEU A 30 17.96 -28.12 22.00
N HIS A 31 18.18 -27.10 22.81
CA HIS A 31 19.43 -26.92 23.56
C HIS A 31 19.64 -28.01 24.62
N GLU A 32 18.57 -28.55 25.21
CA GLU A 32 18.62 -29.62 26.20
C GLU A 32 18.94 -30.95 25.52
N PHE A 33 18.40 -31.19 24.32
CA PHE A 33 18.77 -32.33 23.48
C PHE A 33 20.27 -32.31 23.12
N TYR A 34 20.81 -31.18 22.69
CA TYR A 34 22.25 -31.07 22.40
C TYR A 34 23.11 -31.27 23.65
N ARG A 35 22.65 -30.80 24.82
CA ARG A 35 23.34 -31.06 26.10
C ARG A 35 23.36 -32.55 26.45
N MET A 36 22.25 -33.27 26.23
CA MET A 36 22.21 -34.73 26.42
C MET A 36 23.17 -35.46 25.49
N CYS A 37 23.25 -35.04 24.22
CA CYS A 37 24.19 -35.59 23.26
C CYS A 37 25.65 -35.31 23.66
N HIS A 38 25.94 -34.10 24.15
CA HIS A 38 27.27 -33.72 24.62
C HIS A 38 27.70 -34.54 25.86
N ASN A 39 26.78 -34.75 26.80
CA ASN A 39 27.02 -35.58 28.00
C ASN A 39 27.28 -37.05 27.65
N ALA A 40 26.76 -37.54 26.54
CA ALA A 40 27.03 -38.88 26.01
C ALA A 40 28.32 -38.97 25.16
N GLY A 41 29.07 -37.86 25.02
CA GLY A 41 30.34 -37.81 24.28
C GLY A 41 30.22 -37.47 22.80
N ALA A 42 29.09 -36.93 22.34
CA ALA A 42 28.87 -36.56 20.94
C ALA A 42 29.21 -35.09 20.62
N GLU A 43 29.78 -34.88 19.45
CA GLU A 43 30.00 -33.55 18.86
C GLU A 43 28.72 -33.04 18.17
N GLU A 44 28.55 -31.72 18.03
CA GLU A 44 27.30 -31.10 17.54
C GLU A 44 26.88 -31.59 16.15
N GLY A 45 27.85 -31.85 15.26
CA GLY A 45 27.59 -32.43 13.94
C GLY A 45 27.10 -33.88 13.96
N VAL A 46 27.44 -34.64 15.02
CA VAL A 46 26.94 -36.02 15.24
C VAL A 46 25.55 -35.98 15.85
N ALA A 47 25.27 -35.02 16.75
CA ALA A 47 23.95 -34.81 17.35
C ALA A 47 22.87 -34.49 16.29
N ILE A 48 23.19 -33.67 15.28
CA ILE A 48 22.27 -33.40 14.14
C ILE A 48 21.99 -34.69 13.34
N LYS A 49 23.00 -35.54 13.12
CA LYS A 49 22.82 -36.83 12.45
C LYS A 49 21.93 -37.76 13.28
N TRP A 50 22.13 -37.80 14.59
CA TRP A 50 21.31 -38.61 15.50
C TRP A 50 19.86 -38.12 15.57
N LEU A 51 19.64 -36.80 15.59
CA LEU A 51 18.29 -36.22 15.51
C LEU A 51 17.57 -36.68 14.25
N ARG A 52 18.26 -36.64 13.10
CA ARG A 52 17.72 -37.12 11.82
C ARG A 52 17.45 -38.62 11.80
N GLU A 53 18.30 -39.42 12.44
CA GLU A 53 18.10 -40.87 12.60
C GLU A 53 16.94 -41.22 13.55
N LEU A 54 16.77 -40.45 14.63
CA LEU A 54 15.62 -40.59 15.54
C LEU A 54 14.31 -40.22 14.85
N GLN A 55 14.34 -39.17 14.02
CA GLN A 55 13.22 -38.76 13.20
C GLN A 55 12.87 -39.80 12.14
N ARG A 56 13.87 -40.39 11.46
CA ARG A 56 13.66 -41.48 10.49
C ARG A 56 13.01 -42.72 11.13
N ARG A 57 13.27 -42.95 12.41
CA ARG A 57 12.70 -44.06 13.19
C ARG A 57 11.35 -43.71 13.84
N ASN A 58 10.80 -42.54 13.55
CA ASN A 58 9.54 -42.01 14.10
C ASN A 58 9.49 -41.94 15.64
N LEU A 59 10.65 -41.89 16.29
CA LEU A 59 10.76 -41.76 17.74
C LEU A 59 10.62 -40.30 18.17
N VAL A 60 11.12 -39.37 17.35
CA VAL A 60 11.18 -37.95 17.67
C VAL A 60 10.74 -37.15 16.45
N VAL A 61 10.01 -36.06 16.65
CA VAL A 61 9.72 -35.08 15.59
C VAL A 61 10.30 -33.74 15.97
N HIS A 62 11.13 -33.20 15.08
CA HIS A 62 11.69 -31.86 15.18
C HIS A 62 11.40 -31.14 13.87
N PHE A 63 10.96 -29.88 13.97
CA PHE A 63 10.62 -29.06 12.82
C PHE A 63 11.72 -28.04 12.55
N ASP A 64 12.83 -28.49 11.98
CA ASP A 64 14.00 -27.67 11.63
C ASP A 64 13.70 -26.56 10.59
N ARG A 65 12.57 -26.67 9.89
CA ARG A 65 12.13 -25.69 8.88
C ARG A 65 10.88 -24.90 9.28
N SER A 66 10.34 -25.13 10.47
CA SER A 66 9.18 -24.37 10.92
C SER A 66 9.59 -22.94 11.23
N LYS A 67 8.79 -21.97 10.79
CA LYS A 67 8.96 -20.55 11.13
C LYS A 67 8.56 -20.23 12.57
N ASN A 68 7.92 -21.18 13.26
CA ASN A 68 7.47 -20.98 14.63
C ASN A 68 8.64 -21.21 15.58
N PRO A 69 9.09 -20.19 16.34
CA PRO A 69 10.21 -20.35 17.27
C PRO A 69 9.89 -21.35 18.39
N GLN A 70 8.60 -21.60 18.66
CA GLN A 70 8.15 -22.62 19.61
C GLN A 70 8.28 -24.05 19.07
N LEU A 71 8.17 -24.26 17.76
CA LEU A 71 8.29 -25.58 17.12
C LEU A 71 9.73 -25.85 16.66
N GLU A 72 10.45 -24.81 16.23
CA GLU A 72 11.86 -24.87 15.85
C GLU A 72 12.72 -25.27 17.05
N ASN A 73 12.42 -24.70 18.22
CA ASN A 73 13.16 -24.98 19.45
C ASN A 73 12.61 -26.18 20.23
N ALA A 74 11.56 -26.86 19.77
CA ALA A 74 10.96 -27.99 20.47
C ALA A 74 11.17 -29.31 19.71
N VAL A 75 11.67 -30.29 20.43
CA VAL A 75 11.86 -31.67 20.02
C VAL A 75 10.73 -32.49 20.66
N ILE A 76 9.82 -33.04 19.84
CA ILE A 76 8.66 -33.80 20.32
C ILE A 76 9.07 -35.26 20.47
N LEU A 77 9.07 -35.76 21.71
CA LEU A 77 9.55 -37.10 22.06
C LEU A 77 8.53 -38.21 21.80
N ARG A 78 7.24 -37.88 21.72
CA ARG A 78 6.16 -38.83 21.46
C ARG A 78 5.22 -38.28 20.39
N PRO A 79 5.57 -38.38 19.10
CA PRO A 79 4.83 -37.73 18.03
C PRO A 79 3.41 -38.28 17.80
N TYR A 80 3.12 -39.50 18.26
CA TYR A 80 1.80 -40.15 18.10
C TYR A 80 0.93 -40.07 19.36
N SER A 81 1.36 -39.35 20.39
CA SER A 81 0.50 -39.10 21.55
C SER A 81 -0.63 -38.14 21.17
N LEU A 82 -1.81 -38.34 21.74
CA LEU A 82 -2.96 -37.43 21.50
C LEU A 82 -2.61 -36.00 21.94
N GLU A 83 -1.86 -35.84 23.04
CA GLU A 83 -1.45 -34.54 23.56
C GLU A 83 -0.40 -33.83 22.68
N SER A 84 0.50 -34.56 22.01
CA SER A 84 1.46 -33.95 21.07
C SER A 84 0.77 -33.51 19.78
N VAL A 85 -0.19 -34.28 19.28
CA VAL A 85 -1.01 -33.89 18.14
C VAL A 85 -1.83 -32.64 18.46
N LEU A 86 -2.43 -32.55 19.65
CA LEU A 86 -3.20 -31.38 20.08
C LEU A 86 -2.34 -30.14 20.28
N THR A 87 -1.15 -30.28 20.88
CA THR A 87 -0.22 -29.15 21.04
C THR A 87 0.28 -28.63 19.69
N LEU A 88 0.57 -29.53 18.74
CA LEU A 88 0.87 -29.17 17.35
C LEU A 88 -0.29 -28.44 16.68
N GLN A 89 -1.50 -28.99 16.78
CA GLN A 89 -2.70 -28.37 16.20
C GLN A 89 -2.93 -26.97 16.76
N ASN A 90 -2.86 -26.81 18.09
CA ASN A 90 -3.01 -25.51 18.74
C ASN A 90 -1.95 -24.50 18.29
N SER A 91 -0.69 -24.94 18.10
CA SER A 91 0.39 -24.07 17.63
C SER A 91 0.22 -23.62 16.17
N LEU A 92 -0.34 -24.48 15.31
CA LEU A 92 -0.66 -24.14 13.93
C LEU A 92 -1.91 -23.25 13.84
N ASP A 93 -2.92 -23.53 14.66
CA ASP A 93 -4.14 -22.73 14.76
C ASP A 93 -3.84 -21.32 15.28
N SER A 94 -2.89 -21.16 16.20
CA SER A 94 -2.46 -19.84 16.67
C SER A 94 -1.79 -19.00 15.58
N GLU A 95 -1.00 -19.61 14.70
CA GLU A 95 -0.38 -18.89 13.57
C GLU A 95 -1.43 -18.44 12.55
N LEU A 96 -2.35 -19.33 12.20
CA LEU A 96 -3.44 -19.00 11.29
C LEU A 96 -4.34 -17.90 11.88
N TYR A 97 -4.56 -17.94 13.19
CA TYR A 97 -5.27 -16.89 13.92
C TYR A 97 -4.54 -15.55 13.83
N ASN A 98 -3.23 -15.51 14.07
CA ASN A 98 -2.42 -14.30 13.98
C ASN A 98 -2.48 -13.68 12.57
N ILE A 99 -2.28 -14.49 11.52
CA ILE A 99 -2.36 -14.03 10.12
C ILE A 99 -3.75 -13.47 9.79
N LYS A 100 -4.82 -14.15 10.22
CA LYS A 100 -6.20 -13.68 10.02
C LYS A 100 -6.48 -12.38 10.79
N HIS A 101 -5.93 -12.26 12.01
CA HIS A 101 -6.08 -11.08 12.82
C HIS A 101 -5.38 -9.88 12.16
N ASP A 102 -4.12 -10.04 11.76
CA ASP A 102 -3.33 -9.00 11.10
C ASP A 102 -3.98 -8.54 9.79
N ARG A 103 -4.52 -9.47 9.00
CA ARG A 103 -5.28 -9.11 7.79
C ARG A 103 -6.50 -8.27 8.15
N LYS A 104 -7.31 -8.68 9.13
CA LYS A 104 -8.49 -7.92 9.57
C LYS A 104 -8.14 -6.52 10.09
N VAL A 105 -7.01 -6.36 10.76
CA VAL A 105 -6.54 -5.04 11.22
C VAL A 105 -6.18 -4.16 10.03
N LYS A 106 -5.44 -4.69 9.05
CA LYS A 106 -5.12 -3.96 7.80
C LYS A 106 -6.36 -3.64 6.97
N GLU A 107 -7.33 -4.55 6.87
CA GLU A 107 -8.62 -4.30 6.21
C GLU A 107 -9.37 -3.12 6.85
N ARG A 108 -9.41 -3.04 8.19
CA ARG A 108 -10.02 -1.89 8.89
C ARG A 108 -9.28 -0.58 8.61
N GLN A 109 -7.95 -0.61 8.63
CA GLN A 109 -7.14 0.56 8.27
C GLN A 109 -7.38 1.00 6.83
N LEU A 110 -7.55 0.04 5.91
CA LEU A 110 -7.90 0.32 4.51
C LEU A 110 -9.25 1.01 4.40
N ASP A 111 -10.27 0.53 5.12
CA ASP A 111 -11.59 1.14 5.15
C ASP A 111 -11.55 2.58 5.70
N GLU A 112 -10.78 2.81 6.77
CA GLU A 112 -10.58 4.14 7.34
C GLU A 112 -9.91 5.08 6.33
N LEU A 113 -8.81 4.66 5.69
CA LEU A 113 -8.10 5.45 4.68
C LEU A 113 -8.97 5.71 3.44
N ASN A 114 -9.74 4.72 2.97
CA ASN A 114 -10.69 4.90 1.88
C ASN A 114 -11.80 5.90 2.23
N SER A 115 -12.30 5.87 3.47
CA SER A 115 -13.28 6.84 3.95
C SER A 115 -12.70 8.27 3.98
N ALA A 116 -11.44 8.42 4.39
CA ALA A 116 -10.73 9.69 4.40
C ALA A 116 -10.48 10.19 2.97
N LEU A 117 -10.06 9.31 2.07
CA LEU A 117 -9.87 9.61 0.65
C LEU A 117 -11.17 10.08 0.00
N LYS A 118 -12.29 9.39 0.29
CA LYS A 118 -13.62 9.78 -0.20
C LYS A 118 -14.00 11.18 0.28
N LYS A 119 -13.78 11.49 1.56
CA LYS A 119 -14.02 12.85 2.11
C LYS A 119 -13.16 13.90 1.39
N LEU A 120 -11.87 13.63 1.20
CA LEU A 120 -10.97 14.54 0.48
C LEU A 120 -11.42 14.78 -0.96
N ASN A 121 -11.77 13.71 -1.70
CA ASN A 121 -12.27 13.80 -3.07
C ASN A 121 -13.58 14.58 -3.16
N THR A 122 -14.48 14.44 -2.18
CA THR A 122 -15.71 15.25 -2.15
C THR A 122 -15.42 16.74 -2.00
N VAL A 123 -14.46 17.10 -1.13
CA VAL A 123 -14.04 18.50 -0.98
C VAL A 123 -13.37 19.02 -2.25
N GLU A 124 -12.54 18.22 -2.91
CA GLU A 124 -11.93 18.58 -4.20
C GLU A 124 -12.99 18.83 -5.28
N ALA A 125 -13.99 17.95 -5.36
CA ALA A 125 -15.11 18.08 -6.30
C ALA A 125 -15.91 19.36 -6.04
N GLU A 126 -16.18 19.69 -4.77
CA GLU A 126 -16.83 20.95 -4.39
C GLU A 126 -16.00 22.18 -4.76
N VAL A 127 -14.69 22.14 -4.52
CA VAL A 127 -13.76 23.21 -4.90
C VAL A 127 -13.78 23.42 -6.41
N ARG A 128 -13.71 22.33 -7.17
CA ARG A 128 -13.78 22.33 -8.63
C ARG A 128 -15.11 22.90 -9.10
N GLN A 129 -16.24 22.48 -8.52
CA GLN A 129 -17.56 23.00 -8.84
C GLN A 129 -17.69 24.50 -8.52
N ALA A 130 -17.14 24.95 -7.40
CA ALA A 130 -17.10 26.36 -7.03
C ALA A 130 -16.22 27.17 -7.98
N ALA A 131 -15.12 26.60 -8.47
CA ALA A 131 -14.22 27.24 -9.42
C ALA A 131 -14.86 27.50 -10.78
N PHE A 132 -15.89 26.73 -11.21
CA PHE A 132 -16.62 26.96 -12.46
C PHE A 132 -17.49 28.22 -12.47
N ARG A 133 -17.95 28.71 -11.30
CA ARG A 133 -18.93 29.80 -11.23
C ARG A 133 -18.37 31.12 -11.80
N LEU A 134 -17.12 31.46 -11.46
CA LEU A 134 -16.52 32.73 -11.89
C LEU A 134 -16.17 32.77 -13.39
N PRO A 135 -15.52 31.75 -13.98
CA PRO A 135 -15.23 31.75 -15.42
C PRO A 135 -16.51 31.77 -16.27
N ASN A 136 -17.59 31.12 -15.82
CA ASN A 136 -18.87 31.18 -16.51
C ASN A 136 -19.52 32.58 -16.39
N ALA A 137 -19.45 33.21 -15.23
CA ALA A 137 -19.91 34.60 -15.07
C ALA A 137 -19.10 35.56 -15.95
N GLN A 138 -17.78 35.39 -16.04
CA GLN A 138 -16.90 36.18 -16.91
C GLN A 138 -17.26 36.01 -18.39
N LYS A 139 -17.61 34.79 -18.82
CA LYS A 139 -18.09 34.56 -20.19
C LYS A 139 -19.34 35.38 -20.49
N TRP A 140 -20.34 35.33 -19.60
CA TRP A 140 -21.58 36.08 -19.77
C TRP A 140 -21.35 37.60 -19.72
N LEU A 141 -20.52 38.07 -18.79
CA LEU A 141 -20.15 39.47 -18.68
C LEU A 141 -19.42 39.97 -19.94
N GLY A 142 -18.52 39.15 -20.49
CA GLY A 142 -17.85 39.43 -21.76
C GLY A 142 -18.84 39.52 -22.92
N LEU A 143 -19.81 38.61 -22.99
CA LEU A 143 -20.85 38.62 -24.01
C LEU A 143 -21.76 39.86 -23.89
N THR A 144 -22.24 40.19 -22.69
CA THR A 144 -23.09 41.36 -22.49
C THR A 144 -22.33 42.65 -22.78
N GLY A 145 -21.07 42.74 -22.32
CA GLY A 145 -20.21 43.88 -22.62
C GLY A 145 -19.98 44.07 -24.12
N LEU A 146 -19.74 42.97 -24.86
CA LEU A 146 -19.56 43.01 -26.30
C LEU A 146 -20.85 43.44 -27.03
N THR A 147 -21.99 42.90 -26.62
CA THR A 147 -23.30 43.28 -27.17
C THR A 147 -23.61 44.75 -26.91
N THR A 148 -23.38 45.25 -25.69
CA THR A 148 -23.57 46.66 -25.36
C THR A 148 -22.61 47.53 -26.18
N PHE A 149 -21.34 47.15 -26.29
CA PHE A 149 -20.34 47.88 -27.06
C PHE A 149 -20.72 48.02 -28.55
N TYR A 150 -21.07 46.92 -29.21
CA TYR A 150 -21.52 46.97 -30.61
C TYR A 150 -22.86 47.69 -30.76
N GLY A 151 -23.77 47.57 -29.79
CA GLY A 151 -25.03 48.32 -29.78
C GLY A 151 -24.81 49.83 -29.70
N THR A 152 -23.88 50.28 -28.86
CA THR A 152 -23.49 51.70 -28.77
C THR A 152 -22.86 52.18 -30.07
N LEU A 153 -21.96 51.40 -30.68
CA LEU A 153 -21.38 51.74 -31.98
C LEU A 153 -22.47 51.86 -33.07
N MET A 154 -23.42 50.91 -33.09
CA MET A 154 -24.53 50.90 -34.03
C MET A 154 -25.40 52.15 -33.89
N TYR A 155 -25.76 52.53 -32.67
CA TYR A 155 -26.49 53.76 -32.38
C TYR A 155 -25.70 55.01 -32.83
N CYS A 156 -24.41 55.06 -32.53
CA CYS A 156 -23.54 56.16 -32.96
C CYS A 156 -23.47 56.31 -34.49
N VAL A 157 -23.44 55.21 -35.23
CA VAL A 157 -23.33 55.22 -36.70
C VAL A 157 -24.63 55.64 -37.40
N TRP A 158 -25.79 55.32 -36.83
CA TRP A 158 -27.07 55.58 -37.50
C TRP A 158 -27.80 56.84 -37.01
N ASP A 159 -27.70 57.18 -35.73
CA ASP A 159 -28.49 58.28 -35.16
C ASP A 159 -27.65 59.54 -34.86
N VAL A 160 -26.36 59.41 -34.51
CA VAL A 160 -25.58 60.52 -33.91
C VAL A 160 -24.50 61.08 -34.84
N TYR A 161 -23.66 60.22 -35.41
CA TYR A 161 -22.48 60.61 -36.17
C TYR A 161 -22.55 60.10 -37.60
N SER A 162 -22.07 60.91 -38.55
CA SER A 162 -21.89 60.45 -39.93
C SER A 162 -20.73 59.45 -40.03
N TRP A 163 -20.79 58.58 -41.05
CA TRP A 163 -19.80 57.52 -41.26
C TRP A 163 -18.35 58.03 -41.37
N ASP A 164 -18.14 59.23 -41.92
CA ASP A 164 -16.83 59.88 -42.08
C ASP A 164 -16.09 60.08 -40.73
N VAL A 165 -16.83 60.31 -39.64
CA VAL A 165 -16.25 60.45 -38.29
C VAL A 165 -16.00 59.08 -37.63
N MET A 166 -16.86 58.10 -37.91
CA MET A 166 -16.79 56.77 -37.29
C MET A 166 -15.75 55.86 -37.94
N GLU A 167 -15.46 56.05 -39.22
CA GLU A 167 -14.49 55.27 -39.98
C GLU A 167 -13.12 55.16 -39.27
N PRO A 168 -12.39 56.24 -38.96
CA PRO A 168 -11.09 56.15 -38.28
C PRO A 168 -11.19 55.52 -36.88
N ILE A 169 -12.28 55.77 -36.15
CA ILE A 169 -12.48 55.25 -34.80
C ILE A 169 -12.58 53.71 -34.82
N THR A 170 -13.32 53.16 -35.78
CA THR A 170 -13.44 51.69 -35.92
C THR A 170 -12.11 51.04 -36.30
N TYR A 171 -11.29 51.69 -37.12
CA TYR A 171 -9.93 51.23 -37.42
C TYR A 171 -9.05 51.19 -36.17
N PHE A 172 -9.07 52.23 -35.33
CA PHE A 172 -8.32 52.24 -34.07
C PHE A 172 -8.76 51.12 -33.12
N ILE A 173 -10.07 50.85 -33.02
CA ILE A 173 -10.61 49.76 -32.20
C ILE A 173 -10.09 48.40 -32.70
N GLY A 174 -10.18 48.15 -34.02
CA GLY A 174 -9.70 46.92 -34.63
C GLY A 174 -8.19 46.72 -34.44
N PHE A 175 -7.40 47.76 -34.66
CA PHE A 175 -5.96 47.72 -34.45
C PHE A 175 -5.59 47.47 -32.99
N THR A 176 -6.30 48.10 -32.05
CA THR A 176 -6.12 47.89 -30.61
C THR A 176 -6.41 46.45 -30.20
N ALA A 177 -7.45 45.83 -30.78
CA ALA A 177 -7.76 44.42 -30.53
C ALA A 177 -6.64 43.48 -31.01
N VAL A 178 -6.11 43.71 -32.22
CA VAL A 178 -4.97 42.94 -32.75
C VAL A 178 -3.71 43.14 -31.89
N LEU A 179 -3.40 44.38 -31.53
CA LEU A 179 -2.25 44.70 -30.69
C LEU A 179 -2.37 44.05 -29.30
N GLY A 180 -3.56 44.10 -28.69
CA GLY A 180 -3.84 43.45 -27.42
C GLY A 180 -3.68 41.93 -27.48
N ASN A 181 -4.09 41.32 -28.58
CA ASN A 181 -3.92 39.89 -28.84
C ASN A 181 -2.44 39.50 -28.89
N SER A 182 -1.63 40.25 -29.64
CA SER A 182 -0.18 40.06 -29.73
C SER A 182 0.53 40.31 -28.39
N PHE A 183 0.11 41.32 -27.64
CA PHE A 183 0.66 41.61 -26.31
C PHE A 183 0.35 40.49 -25.32
N TYR A 184 -0.88 39.97 -25.32
CA TYR A 184 -1.27 38.82 -24.49
C TYR A 184 -0.44 37.58 -24.80
N HIS A 185 -0.26 37.27 -26.08
CA HIS A 185 0.57 36.14 -26.53
C HIS A 185 2.01 36.30 -26.04
N THR A 186 2.59 37.50 -26.14
CA THR A 186 3.96 37.78 -25.71
C THR A 186 4.15 37.54 -24.20
N ILE A 187 3.19 37.98 -23.37
CA ILE A 187 3.26 37.80 -21.92
C ILE A 187 3.02 36.34 -21.51
N THR A 188 1.98 35.72 -22.07
CA THR A 188 1.51 34.41 -21.61
C THR A 188 2.23 33.26 -22.31
N LYS A 189 2.93 33.52 -23.42
CA LYS A 189 3.54 32.52 -24.33
C LYS A 189 2.54 31.44 -24.77
N LYS A 190 1.26 31.77 -24.77
CA LYS A 190 0.16 30.89 -25.17
C LYS A 190 -0.76 31.65 -26.09
N ASP A 191 -1.40 30.90 -26.98
CA ASP A 191 -2.35 31.50 -27.90
C ASP A 191 -3.55 32.07 -27.13
N PRO A 192 -4.00 33.28 -27.51
CA PRO A 192 -5.15 33.98 -26.94
C PRO A 192 -6.49 33.34 -27.34
N THR A 193 -6.57 32.01 -27.29
CA THR A 193 -7.80 31.27 -27.48
C THR A 193 -8.63 31.32 -26.21
N TYR A 194 -9.96 31.44 -26.36
CA TYR A 194 -10.90 31.42 -25.23
C TYR A 194 -10.66 30.22 -24.29
N SER A 195 -10.41 29.02 -24.84
CA SER A 195 -10.12 27.81 -24.06
C SER A 195 -8.89 28.00 -23.17
N ASN A 196 -7.77 28.51 -23.69
CA ASN A 196 -6.55 28.72 -22.92
C ASN A 196 -6.74 29.74 -21.79
N MET A 197 -7.43 30.85 -22.07
CA MET A 197 -7.74 31.87 -21.07
C MET A 197 -8.64 31.30 -19.97
N TRP A 198 -9.67 30.54 -20.35
CA TRP A 198 -10.60 29.91 -19.43
C TRP A 198 -9.90 28.88 -18.54
N HIS A 199 -9.10 27.98 -19.13
CA HIS A 199 -8.34 26.97 -18.38
C HIS A 199 -7.36 27.60 -17.39
N LYS A 200 -6.68 28.69 -17.79
CA LYS A 200 -5.76 29.42 -16.90
C LYS A 200 -6.52 30.00 -15.70
N ARG A 201 -7.63 30.71 -15.93
CA ARG A 201 -8.45 31.31 -14.87
C ARG A 201 -9.07 30.25 -13.96
N PHE A 202 -9.50 29.13 -14.53
CA PHE A 202 -10.03 28.01 -13.78
C PHE A 202 -8.95 27.39 -12.87
N ALA A 203 -7.74 27.14 -13.40
CA ALA A 203 -6.63 26.58 -12.63
C ALA A 203 -6.19 27.51 -11.48
N GLU A 204 -6.02 28.80 -11.76
CA GLU A 204 -5.72 29.82 -10.74
C GLU A 204 -6.79 29.82 -9.63
N ARG A 205 -8.07 29.71 -10.01
CA ARG A 205 -9.16 29.71 -9.04
C ARG A 205 -9.20 28.43 -8.21
N VAL A 206 -8.93 27.28 -8.81
CA VAL A 206 -8.81 26.00 -8.09
C VAL A 206 -7.69 26.09 -7.06
N GLU A 207 -6.52 26.62 -7.44
CA GLU A 207 -5.38 26.77 -6.52
C GLU A 207 -5.71 27.67 -5.33
N ILE A 208 -6.34 28.82 -5.57
CA ILE A 208 -6.76 29.75 -4.51
C ILE A 208 -7.77 29.08 -3.57
N LEU A 209 -8.77 28.39 -4.10
CA LEU A 209 -9.80 27.72 -3.30
C LEU A 209 -9.25 26.50 -2.54
N SER A 210 -8.34 25.74 -3.14
CA SER A 210 -7.64 24.62 -2.50
C SER A 210 -6.81 25.13 -1.31
N LYS A 211 -6.05 26.23 -1.49
CA LYS A 211 -5.31 26.89 -0.39
C LYS A 211 -6.24 27.39 0.72
N GLN A 212 -7.37 28.01 0.38
CA GLN A 212 -8.34 28.48 1.37
C GLN A 212 -8.97 27.34 2.19
N ARG A 213 -9.24 26.20 1.55
CA ARG A 213 -9.77 25.02 2.23
C ARG A 213 -8.70 24.13 2.87
N LYS A 214 -7.43 24.57 2.90
CA LYS A 214 -6.27 23.80 3.38
C LYS A 214 -6.17 22.40 2.76
N HIS A 215 -6.59 22.30 1.50
CA HIS A 215 -6.62 21.04 0.79
C HIS A 215 -5.40 20.95 -0.12
N ASP A 216 -4.43 20.12 0.26
CA ASP A 216 -3.22 19.92 -0.52
C ASP A 216 -3.41 18.72 -1.46
N PRO A 217 -3.31 18.90 -2.80
CA PRO A 217 -3.40 17.79 -3.74
C PRO A 217 -2.33 16.71 -3.50
N ALA A 218 -1.18 17.06 -2.92
CA ALA A 218 -0.14 16.08 -2.60
C ALA A 218 -0.60 15.04 -1.57
N GLN A 219 -1.49 15.43 -0.63
CA GLN A 219 -2.02 14.52 0.39
C GLN A 219 -2.92 13.43 -0.22
N ILE A 220 -3.63 13.74 -1.32
CA ILE A 220 -4.43 12.73 -2.03
C ILE A 220 -3.52 11.68 -2.66
N GLU A 221 -2.44 12.12 -3.29
CA GLU A 221 -1.49 11.22 -3.97
C GLU A 221 -0.79 10.31 -2.96
N GLU A 222 -0.30 10.88 -1.86
CA GLU A 222 0.28 10.11 -0.75
C GLU A 222 -0.71 9.10 -0.17
N LEU A 223 -1.97 9.52 0.05
CA LEU A 223 -3.00 8.63 0.59
C LEU A 223 -3.34 7.49 -0.38
N LYS A 224 -3.37 7.75 -1.69
CA LYS A 224 -3.56 6.72 -2.72
C LYS A 224 -2.39 5.73 -2.74
N ALA A 225 -1.15 6.21 -2.64
CA ALA A 225 0.03 5.36 -2.57
C ALA A 225 -0.04 4.44 -1.33
N ARG A 226 -0.38 5.01 -0.17
CA ARG A 226 -0.53 4.24 1.07
C ARG A 226 -1.64 3.20 1.02
N ILE A 227 -2.76 3.51 0.35
CA ILE A 227 -3.84 2.53 0.12
C ILE A 227 -3.34 1.40 -0.77
N ALA A 228 -2.63 1.70 -1.86
CA ALA A 228 -2.09 0.69 -2.76
C ALA A 228 -1.08 -0.24 -2.05
N ASP A 229 -0.21 0.30 -1.20
CA ASP A 229 0.71 -0.50 -0.39
C ASP A 229 -0.06 -1.42 0.58
N LEU A 230 -1.10 -0.91 1.22
CA LEU A 230 -1.92 -1.68 2.15
C LEU A 230 -2.74 -2.78 1.46
N GLU A 231 -3.24 -2.51 0.24
CA GLU A 231 -3.89 -3.51 -0.61
C GLU A 231 -2.91 -4.63 -0.98
N ASN A 232 -1.69 -4.28 -1.39
CA ASN A 232 -0.64 -5.26 -1.67
C ASN A 232 -0.35 -6.12 -0.43
N ASP A 233 -0.18 -5.53 0.75
CA ASP A 233 0.01 -6.26 2.00
C ASP A 233 -1.14 -7.24 2.29
N ILE A 234 -2.39 -6.80 2.12
CA ILE A 234 -3.59 -7.64 2.35
C ILE A 234 -3.61 -8.80 1.34
N THR A 235 -3.27 -8.55 0.07
CA THR A 235 -3.21 -9.61 -0.94
C THR A 235 -2.14 -10.65 -0.62
N LEU A 236 -0.98 -10.23 -0.14
CA LEU A 236 0.09 -11.12 0.32
C LEU A 236 -0.38 -11.97 1.51
N LEU A 237 -0.97 -11.35 2.53
CA LEU A 237 -1.51 -12.08 3.68
C LEU A 237 -2.61 -13.08 3.28
N ALA A 238 -3.47 -12.71 2.33
CA ALA A 238 -4.50 -13.61 1.81
C ALA A 238 -3.90 -14.78 1.02
N GLN A 239 -2.80 -14.57 0.28
CA GLN A 239 -2.05 -15.65 -0.36
C GLN A 239 -1.40 -16.57 0.68
N TRP A 240 -0.81 -16.00 1.73
CA TRP A 240 -0.17 -16.78 2.81
C TRP A 240 -1.19 -17.63 3.57
N GLU A 241 -2.39 -17.10 3.84
CA GLU A 241 -3.48 -17.89 4.41
C GLU A 241 -3.84 -19.08 3.51
N LYS A 242 -3.97 -18.86 2.19
CA LYS A 242 -4.28 -19.94 1.24
C LYS A 242 -3.19 -21.01 1.21
N VAL A 243 -1.91 -20.61 1.24
CA VAL A 243 -0.77 -21.54 1.25
C VAL A 243 -0.74 -22.36 2.54
N ASN A 244 -0.94 -21.73 3.71
CA ASN A 244 -0.98 -22.44 4.99
C ASN A 244 -2.17 -23.42 5.09
N VAL A 245 -3.32 -23.09 4.48
CA VAL A 245 -4.48 -23.98 4.46
C VAL A 245 -4.28 -25.16 3.50
N THR A 246 -3.56 -24.96 2.40
CA THR A 246 -3.32 -26.01 1.38
C THR A 246 -2.12 -26.90 1.69
N ASN A 247 -1.12 -26.40 2.42
CA ASN A 247 0.07 -27.16 2.80
C ASN A 247 0.36 -27.02 4.30
N PRO A 248 -0.46 -27.65 5.17
CA PRO A 248 -0.33 -27.49 6.62
C PRO A 248 0.97 -28.07 7.22
N ALA A 249 1.74 -28.88 6.47
CA ALA A 249 3.08 -29.33 6.87
C ALA A 249 3.82 -30.03 5.71
N VAL A 250 4.97 -29.46 5.31
CA VAL A 250 6.15 -30.18 4.77
C VAL A 250 7.34 -29.77 5.62
#